data_AF-Q92I64-F1
#
_entry.id   AF-Q92I64-F1
#
_cell.length_a   1.000
_cell.length_b   1.000
_cell.length_c   1.000
_cell.angle_alpha   90.00
_cell.angle_beta   90.00
_cell.angle_gamma   90.00
#
_symmetry.space_group_name_H-M   'P 1'
#
loop_
_entity.id
_entity.type
_entity.pdbx_description
1 polymer ?
#
loop_
_entity_poly.entity_id
_entity_poly.type
_entity_poly.pdbx_seq_one_letter_code
_entity_poly.pdbx_strand_id
1 'polypeptide(L)'
;MIYLHYGHIEFLRKTKKHGKYLIVALEPDETIIKYKKRQPIHNQLQRAKILSSFTFVDKVLILPKLQDFNDYARLVQNICPSVIAVTKHDPQLINKFKQN
;
A
#
# COMPACT_ATOMS: atom_id res chain seq x y z
N MET A 1 -1.18 6.32 4.00
CA MET A 1 -0.55 7.64 3.71
C MET A 1 -1.50 8.74 4.14
N ILE A 2 -1.05 9.79 4.83
CA ILE A 2 -1.91 10.94 5.23
C ILE A 2 -2.06 11.92 4.05
N TYR A 3 -0.96 12.16 3.34
CA TYR A 3 -0.92 12.93 2.10
C TYR A 3 0.04 12.26 1.13
N LEU A 4 -0.20 12.44 -0.17
CA LEU A 4 0.70 11.98 -1.22
C LEU A 4 1.75 13.06 -1.46
N HIS A 5 3.02 12.69 -1.54
CA HIS A 5 4.12 13.61 -1.77
C HIS A 5 5.23 12.90 -2.55
N TYR A 6 6.25 13.66 -2.94
CA TYR A 6 7.37 13.19 -3.77
C TYR A 6 8.00 11.88 -3.28
N GLY A 7 8.14 11.69 -1.97
CA GLY A 7 8.73 10.47 -1.40
C GLY A 7 7.93 9.20 -1.74
N HIS A 8 6.60 9.27 -1.74
CA HIS A 8 5.75 8.15 -2.16
C HIS A 8 5.91 7.86 -3.66
N ILE A 9 5.97 8.92 -4.48
CA ILE A 9 6.14 8.81 -5.93
C ILE A 9 7.47 8.14 -6.26
N GLU A 10 8.57 8.60 -5.65
CA GLU A 10 9.89 7.99 -5.86
C GLU A 10 9.97 6.56 -5.35
N PHE A 11 9.32 6.25 -4.23
CA PHE A 11 9.23 4.88 -3.74
C PHE A 11 8.54 3.98 -4.76
N LEU A 12 7.33 4.33 -5.22
CA LEU A 12 6.58 3.53 -6.19
C LEU A 12 7.31 3.40 -7.53
N ARG A 13 7.94 4.49 -8.02
CA ARG A 13 8.73 4.47 -9.25
C ARG A 13 9.93 3.52 -9.13
N LYS A 14 10.61 3.49 -7.99
CA LYS A 14 11.69 2.52 -7.72
C LYS A 14 11.13 1.10 -7.60
N THR A 15 9.98 0.91 -6.95
CA THR A 15 9.33 -0.40 -6.83
C THR A 15 8.99 -0.99 -8.19
N LYS A 16 8.41 -0.21 -9.13
CA LYS A 16 8.11 -0.68 -10.49
C LYS A 16 9.33 -1.23 -11.23
N LYS A 17 10.55 -0.79 -10.92
CA LYS A 17 11.77 -1.34 -11.55
C LYS A 17 12.08 -2.78 -11.15
N HIS A 18 11.45 -3.30 -10.09
CA HIS A 18 11.68 -4.64 -9.56
C HIS A 18 10.65 -5.67 -10.07
N GLY A 19 9.75 -5.30 -10.98
CA GLY A 19 8.76 -6.21 -11.53
C GLY A 19 8.03 -5.63 -12.73
N LYS A 20 7.32 -6.48 -13.48
CA LYS A 20 6.56 -6.03 -14.66
C LYS A 20 5.21 -5.40 -14.30
N TYR A 21 4.68 -5.71 -13.13
CA TYR A 21 3.33 -5.30 -12.71
C TYR A 21 3.37 -4.85 -11.23
N LEU A 22 2.91 -3.62 -10.98
CA LEU A 22 2.87 -2.97 -9.68
C LEU A 22 1.42 -2.83 -9.22
N ILE A 23 1.14 -3.48 -8.08
CA ILE A 23 -0.13 -3.36 -7.37
C ILE A 23 0.11 -2.51 -6.11
N VAL A 24 -0.73 -1.50 -5.91
CA VAL A 24 -0.75 -0.69 -4.69
C VAL A 24 -1.98 -1.04 -3.87
N ALA A 25 -1.77 -1.73 -2.76
CA ALA A 25 -2.83 -2.00 -1.78
C ALA A 25 -3.04 -0.76 -0.89
N LEU A 26 -4.24 -0.17 -0.94
CA LEU A 26 -4.54 1.14 -0.38
C LEU A 26 -5.49 1.03 0.82
N GLU A 27 -4.94 1.30 2.01
CA GLU A 27 -5.67 1.33 3.28
C GLU A 27 -6.84 2.34 3.30
N PRO A 28 -7.94 2.02 4.01
CA PRO A 28 -9.06 2.94 4.23
C PRO A 28 -8.70 4.10 5.16
N ASP A 29 -9.52 5.14 5.13
CA ASP A 29 -9.29 6.37 5.91
C ASP A 29 -9.31 6.10 7.42
N GLU A 30 -10.18 5.18 7.87
CA GLU A 30 -10.26 4.74 9.27
C GLU A 30 -8.95 4.14 9.78
N THR A 31 -8.24 3.35 8.97
CA THR A 31 -6.95 2.76 9.33
C THR A 31 -5.93 3.89 9.57
N ILE A 32 -5.89 4.87 8.68
CA ILE A 32 -4.98 6.02 8.80
C ILE A 32 -5.28 6.80 10.08
N ILE A 33 -6.55 7.07 10.36
CA ILE A 33 -7.00 7.78 11.58
C ILE A 33 -6.61 7.00 12.83
N LYS A 34 -6.84 5.68 12.87
CA LYS A 34 -6.49 4.81 14.00
C LYS A 34 -5.01 4.88 14.35
N TYR A 35 -4.14 4.71 13.34
CA TYR A 35 -2.68 4.59 13.54
C TYR A 35 -1.94 5.93 13.59
N LYS A 36 -2.41 6.95 12.87
CA LYS A 36 -1.72 8.25 12.76
C LYS A 36 -2.43 9.38 13.49
N LYS A 37 -3.63 9.14 14.04
CA LYS A 37 -4.45 10.10 14.79
C LYS A 37 -4.70 11.40 14.00
N ARG A 38 -4.78 11.29 12.67
CA ARG A 38 -4.98 12.40 11.74
C ARG A 38 -5.83 11.94 10.57
N GLN A 39 -6.70 12.82 10.09
CA GLN A 39 -7.45 12.57 8.86
C GLN A 39 -6.54 12.72 7.64
N PRO A 40 -6.70 11.86 6.62
CA PRO A 40 -6.01 12.06 5.36
C PRO A 40 -6.58 13.27 4.62
N ILE A 41 -5.75 13.98 3.86
CA ILE A 41 -6.17 15.16 3.08
C ILE A 41 -7.18 14.76 1.99
N HIS A 42 -6.97 13.58 1.42
CA HIS A 42 -7.82 12.99 0.41
C HIS A 42 -8.42 11.69 0.96
N ASN A 43 -9.71 11.47 0.72
CA ASN A 43 -10.35 10.22 1.09
C ASN A 43 -9.79 9.05 0.28
N GLN A 44 -10.10 7.81 0.67
CA GLN A 44 -9.54 6.61 0.06
C GLN A 44 -9.75 6.56 -1.46
N LEU A 45 -10.93 6.93 -1.95
CA LEU A 45 -11.23 6.90 -3.37
C LEU A 45 -10.47 7.98 -4.15
N GLN A 46 -10.34 9.18 -3.60
CA GLN A 46 -9.52 10.25 -4.18
C GLN A 46 -8.04 9.84 -4.24
N ARG A 47 -7.51 9.27 -3.16
CA ARG A 47 -6.14 8.73 -3.13
C ARG A 47 -5.96 7.64 -4.19
N ALA A 48 -6.94 6.75 -4.36
CA ALA A 48 -6.90 5.72 -5.38
C ALA A 48 -6.86 6.31 -6.79
N LYS A 49 -7.72 7.28 -7.10
CA LYS A 49 -7.72 7.98 -8.41
C LYS A 49 -6.39 8.65 -8.71
N ILE A 50 -5.80 9.34 -7.73
CA ILE A 50 -4.49 9.96 -7.90
C ILE A 50 -3.42 8.90 -8.17
N LEU A 51 -3.40 7.81 -7.40
CA LEU A 51 -2.42 6.74 -7.59
C LEU A 51 -2.56 6.05 -8.94
N SER A 52 -3.79 5.78 -9.39
CA SER A 52 -4.07 5.19 -10.70
C SER A 52 -3.71 6.09 -11.88
N SER A 53 -3.49 7.40 -11.66
CA SER A 53 -3.06 8.31 -12.72
C SER A 53 -1.56 8.19 -13.07
N PHE A 54 -0.77 7.50 -12.23
CA PHE A 54 0.64 7.31 -12.50
C PHE A 54 0.86 6.14 -13.47
N THR A 55 1.62 6.39 -14.54
CA THR A 55 1.93 5.40 -15.58
C THR A 55 2.69 4.16 -15.07
N PHE A 56 3.35 4.26 -13.92
CA PHE A 56 4.07 3.16 -13.30
C PHE A 56 3.25 2.35 -12.28
N VAL A 57 1.97 2.71 -12.05
CA VAL A 57 1.04 1.97 -11.18
C VAL A 57 0.03 1.24 -12.06
N ASP A 58 0.09 -0.09 -12.09
CA ASP A 58 -0.79 -0.87 -12.96
C ASP A 58 -2.16 -1.15 -12.33
N LYS A 59 -2.21 -1.26 -11.00
CA LYS A 59 -3.47 -1.49 -10.27
C LYS A 59 -3.43 -0.90 -8.87
N VAL A 60 -4.53 -0.24 -8.49
CA VAL A 60 -4.78 0.15 -7.10
C VAL A 60 -5.86 -0.77 -6.53
N LEU A 61 -5.53 -1.49 -5.47
CA LEU A 61 -6.48 -2.30 -4.71
C LEU A 61 -7.00 -1.47 -3.54
N ILE A 62 -8.26 -1.08 -3.60
CA ILE A 62 -8.95 -0.41 -2.50
C ILE A 62 -9.24 -1.48 -1.44
N LEU A 63 -8.58 -1.37 -0.28
CA LEU A 63 -8.74 -2.35 0.79
C LEU A 63 -9.94 -2.03 1.68
N PRO A 64 -10.68 -3.04 2.14
CA PRO A 64 -11.53 -2.88 3.31
C PRO A 64 -10.66 -2.69 4.56
N LYS A 65 -11.31 -2.40 5.69
CA LYS A 65 -10.63 -2.40 6.99
C LYS A 65 -10.25 -3.83 7.36
N LEU A 66 -8.95 -4.12 7.33
CA LEU A 66 -8.39 -5.37 7.84
C LEU A 66 -8.37 -5.33 9.37
N GLN A 67 -8.79 -6.41 10.01
CA GLN A 67 -8.89 -6.46 11.48
C GLN A 67 -7.56 -6.86 12.11
N ASP A 68 -6.89 -7.85 11.50
CA ASP A 68 -5.68 -8.43 12.05
C ASP A 68 -4.67 -8.85 10.96
N PHE A 69 -3.61 -9.51 11.40
CA PHE A 69 -2.56 -10.02 10.52
C PHE A 69 -3.04 -11.16 9.62
N ASN A 70 -4.02 -11.97 10.05
CA ASN A 70 -4.52 -13.07 9.25
C ASN A 70 -5.27 -12.57 8.02
N ASP A 71 -6.04 -11.49 8.16
CA ASP A 71 -6.69 -10.83 7.03
C ASP A 71 -5.66 -10.34 6.00
N TYR A 72 -4.58 -9.72 6.48
CA TYR A 72 -3.48 -9.28 5.63
C TYR A 72 -2.75 -10.47 4.98
N ALA A 73 -2.50 -11.55 5.71
CA ALA A 73 -1.86 -12.75 5.17
C ALA A 73 -2.72 -13.40 4.08
N ARG A 74 -4.05 -13.49 4.27
CA ARG A 74 -4.98 -13.98 3.23
C ARG A 74 -4.96 -13.08 2.00
N LEU A 75 -4.94 -11.76 2.17
CA LEU A 75 -4.82 -10.81 1.06
C LEU A 75 -3.55 -11.08 0.25
N VAL A 76 -2.40 -11.22 0.92
CA VAL A 76 -1.12 -11.48 0.25
C VAL A 76 -1.14 -12.84 -0.46
N GLN A 77 -1.67 -13.89 0.18
CA GLN A 77 -1.81 -15.22 -0.45
C GLN A 77 -2.69 -15.16 -1.70
N ASN A 78 -3.81 -14.44 -1.66
CA ASN A 78 -4.72 -14.29 -2.80
C ASN A 78 -4.11 -13.50 -3.95
N ILE A 79 -3.29 -12.48 -3.65
CA ILE A 79 -2.57 -11.70 -4.67
C ILE A 79 -1.37 -12.50 -5.22
N CYS A 80 -0.76 -13.34 -4.39
CA CYS A 80 0.45 -14.11 -4.66
C CYS A 80 1.58 -13.25 -5.30
N PRO A 81 1.99 -12.14 -4.65
CA PRO A 81 3.03 -11.28 -5.20
C PRO A 81 4.40 -11.96 -5.12
N SER A 82 5.19 -11.89 -6.19
CA SER A 82 6.59 -12.37 -6.16
C SER A 82 7.52 -11.48 -5.33
N VAL A 83 7.13 -10.22 -5.11
CA VAL A 83 7.91 -9.23 -4.35
C VAL A 83 6.97 -8.36 -3.54
N ILE A 84 7.28 -8.15 -2.27
CA ILE A 84 6.59 -7.19 -1.39
C ILE A 84 7.55 -6.03 -1.10
N ALA A 85 7.22 -4.85 -1.60
CA ALA A 85 8.03 -3.65 -1.36
C ALA A 85 7.71 -3.05 0.02
N VAL A 86 8.76 -2.79 0.81
CA VAL A 86 8.67 -2.20 2.14
C VAL A 86 9.59 -0.99 2.27
N THR A 87 9.28 -0.09 3.19
CA THR A 87 10.17 1.03 3.53
C THR A 87 11.07 0.63 4.71
N LYS A 88 12.26 1.25 4.83
CA LYS A 88 13.29 0.90 5.83
C LYS A 88 12.80 0.93 7.29
N HIS A 89 11.73 1.67 7.58
CA HIS A 89 11.15 1.82 8.92
C HIS A 89 9.73 1.26 9.02
N ASP A 90 9.38 0.26 8.20
CA ASP A 90 8.08 -0.39 8.28
C ASP A 90 7.94 -1.16 9.62
N PRO A 91 6.98 -0.81 10.50
CA PRO A 91 6.80 -1.50 11.78
C PRO A 91 6.47 -2.99 11.65
N GLN A 92 6.00 -3.43 10.47
CA GLN A 92 5.61 -4.80 10.19
C GLN A 92 6.64 -5.55 9.33
N LEU A 93 7.86 -5.03 9.20
CA LEU A 93 8.93 -5.58 8.36
C LEU A 93 9.11 -7.09 8.57
N ILE A 94 9.23 -7.53 9.84
CA ILE A 94 9.42 -8.93 10.23
C ILE A 94 8.27 -9.82 9.74
N ASN A 95 7.04 -9.34 9.84
CA ASN A 95 5.86 -10.11 9.46
C ASN A 95 5.73 -10.24 7.93
N LYS A 96 6.13 -9.21 7.19
CA LYS A 96 6.12 -9.21 5.72
C LYS A 96 7.20 -10.11 5.11
N PHE A 97 8.33 -10.28 5.79
CA PHE A 97 9.36 -11.24 5.38
C PHE A 97 8.95 -12.71 5.54
N LYS A 98 8.04 -13.03 6.47
CA LYS A 98 7.54 -14.41 6.68
C LYS A 98 6.55 -14.88 5.61
N GLN A 99 6.19 -14.02 4.66
CA GLN A 99 5.16 -14.27 3.66
C GLN A 99 5.71 -14.53 2.26
N ASN A 100 7.04 -14.54 2.11
CA ASN A 100 7.75 -14.95 0.89
C ASN A 100 8.47 -16.28 1.13
#